data_AF-A0ABD5WPG8-F1
#
_entry.id   AF-A0ABD5WPG8-F1
#
_cell.length_a   1.000
_cell.length_b   1.000
_cell.length_c   1.000
_cell.angle_alpha   90.00
_cell.angle_beta   90.00
_cell.angle_gamma   90.00
#
_symmetry.space_group_name_H-M   'P 1'
#
loop_
_entity.id
_entity.type
_entity.pdbx_description
1 polymer ?
#
loop_
_entity_poly.entity_id
_entity_poly.type
_entity_poly.pdbx_seq_one_letter_code
_entity_poly.pdbx_strand_id
1 'polypeptide(L)'
;METLGDIVARDRRSDDPAVVAPRERRRYDYHRFCTTAWKTGNFFRRIGVHDDAVVAVADDPEPEALLALFGAALLGAGTRFVPRSDADAADARVVVAPGESVGDYDLSAGGQRVCYGGPPDDPSVHHFERDVWSENPSFPRTAIDPESVALVAVGDGDERDSVRGNGDAPVSRTPTCSLRPAGWPTTGVSNPTTRWRFGPRSRPPAPSLRASSRPCSRARRSCSPTTRRPATSQSRRTTRPKQNRQSSAPPTFG
;
A
#
# COMPACT_ATOMS: atom_id res chain seq x y z
N MET A 1 1.71 4.04 21.96
CA MET A 1 1.59 4.07 20.49
C MET A 1 2.16 5.42 20.16
N GLU A 2 3.38 5.42 19.65
CA GLU A 2 4.16 6.64 19.49
C GLU A 2 4.29 7.00 18.01
N THR A 3 4.15 6.01 17.11
CA THR A 3 4.25 6.21 15.66
C THR A 3 3.02 5.68 14.92
N LEU A 4 2.83 6.12 13.67
CA LEU A 4 1.77 5.57 12.81
C LEU A 4 1.97 4.08 12.50
N GLY A 5 3.23 3.61 12.42
CA GLY A 5 3.57 2.20 12.20
C GLY A 5 3.10 1.27 13.33
N ASP A 6 2.96 1.78 14.55
CA ASP A 6 2.47 1.00 15.70
C ASP A 6 1.01 0.52 15.53
N ILE A 7 0.23 1.15 14.64
CA ILE A 7 -1.14 0.72 14.32
C ILE A 7 -1.15 -0.66 13.66
N VAL A 8 -0.14 -0.96 12.86
CA VAL A 8 0.00 -2.24 12.15
C VAL A 8 1.00 -3.18 12.83
N ALA A 9 1.34 -2.92 14.09
CA ALA A 9 2.24 -3.77 14.85
C ALA A 9 1.72 -5.21 14.96
N ARG A 10 2.64 -6.18 15.09
CA ARG A 10 2.31 -7.61 15.04
C ARG A 10 1.29 -8.05 16.11
N ASP A 11 1.32 -7.42 17.27
CA ASP A 11 0.41 -7.64 18.40
C ASP A 11 -1.00 -7.08 18.16
N ARG A 12 -1.21 -6.26 17.13
CA ARG A 12 -2.53 -5.75 16.72
C ARG A 12 -3.32 -6.71 15.84
N ARG A 13 -2.76 -7.86 15.47
CA ARG A 13 -3.41 -8.85 14.61
C ARG A 13 -4.58 -9.51 15.35
N SER A 14 -5.77 -9.43 14.74
CA SER A 14 -6.98 -10.16 15.15
C SER A 14 -7.84 -10.47 13.92
N ASP A 15 -8.89 -11.27 14.12
CA ASP A 15 -9.88 -11.56 13.08
C ASP A 15 -10.95 -10.44 12.95
N ASP A 16 -10.81 -9.34 13.71
CA ASP A 16 -11.75 -8.22 13.63
C ASP A 16 -11.60 -7.46 12.31
N PRO A 17 -12.70 -6.92 11.74
CA PRO A 17 -12.63 -6.11 10.53
C PRO A 17 -11.75 -4.86 10.73
N ALA A 18 -10.82 -4.63 9.80
CA ALA A 18 -9.95 -3.45 9.77
C ALA A 18 -10.34 -2.49 8.64
N VAL A 19 -10.43 -2.98 7.40
CA VAL A 19 -10.69 -2.15 6.20
C VAL A 19 -11.72 -2.83 5.30
N VAL A 20 -12.62 -2.01 4.75
CA VAL A 20 -13.58 -2.41 3.72
C VAL A 20 -13.46 -1.43 2.55
N ALA A 21 -12.98 -1.93 1.41
CA ALA A 21 -12.88 -1.15 0.18
C ALA A 21 -14.26 -1.04 -0.49
N PRO A 22 -14.70 0.17 -0.87
CA PRO A 22 -16.04 0.40 -1.40
C PRO A 22 -16.24 -0.20 -2.81
N ARG A 23 -15.25 -0.13 -3.71
CA ARG A 23 -15.45 -0.53 -5.12
C ARG A 23 -15.43 -2.03 -5.31
N GLU A 24 -14.38 -2.69 -4.85
CA GLU A 24 -14.20 -4.13 -5.08
C GLU A 24 -14.77 -5.01 -3.97
N ARG A 25 -15.41 -4.40 -2.95
CA ARG A 25 -15.89 -5.09 -1.74
C ARG A 25 -14.81 -5.93 -1.05
N ARG A 26 -13.54 -5.58 -1.24
CA ARG A 26 -12.39 -6.22 -0.60
C ARG A 26 -12.45 -5.92 0.90
N ARG A 27 -12.28 -6.96 1.70
CA ARG A 27 -12.30 -6.89 3.16
C ARG A 27 -10.99 -7.40 3.71
N TYR A 28 -10.48 -6.67 4.68
CA TYR A 28 -9.31 -7.04 5.46
C TYR A 28 -9.69 -7.10 6.93
N ASP A 29 -9.42 -8.23 7.56
CA ASP A 29 -9.26 -8.28 9.01
C ASP A 29 -7.91 -7.68 9.42
N TYR A 30 -7.72 -7.41 10.72
CA TYR A 30 -6.46 -6.88 11.23
C TYR A 30 -5.28 -7.82 10.98
N HIS A 31 -5.48 -9.13 11.05
CA HIS A 31 -4.42 -10.10 10.81
C HIS A 31 -3.84 -9.94 9.39
N ARG A 32 -4.70 -9.95 8.37
CA ARG A 32 -4.34 -9.79 6.96
C ARG A 32 -3.81 -8.38 6.71
N PHE A 33 -4.47 -7.35 7.21
CA PHE A 33 -4.04 -5.96 7.01
C PHE A 33 -2.62 -5.70 7.56
N CYS A 34 -2.37 -6.04 8.83
CA CYS A 34 -1.07 -5.85 9.45
C CYS A 34 0.02 -6.69 8.77
N THR A 35 -0.31 -7.93 8.37
CA THR A 35 0.64 -8.80 7.65
C THR A 35 1.00 -8.21 6.28
N THR A 36 0.01 -7.70 5.54
CA THR A 36 0.25 -7.09 4.23
C THR A 36 1.00 -5.77 4.38
N ALA A 37 0.68 -4.91 5.35
CA ALA A 37 1.43 -3.67 5.59
C ALA A 37 2.92 -3.93 5.88
N TRP A 38 3.23 -4.96 6.67
CA TRP A 38 4.62 -5.36 6.93
C TRP A 38 5.34 -5.85 5.67
N LYS A 39 4.64 -6.61 4.82
CA LYS A 39 5.16 -7.02 3.51
C LYS A 39 5.38 -5.80 2.61
N THR A 40 4.47 -4.83 2.61
CA THR A 40 4.61 -3.58 1.86
C THR A 40 5.84 -2.79 2.31
N GLY A 41 6.07 -2.67 3.63
CA GLY A 41 7.28 -2.04 4.15
C GLY A 41 8.56 -2.76 3.71
N ASN A 42 8.58 -4.09 3.75
CA ASN A 42 9.74 -4.87 3.27
C ASN A 42 9.98 -4.67 1.75
N PHE A 43 8.91 -4.67 0.98
CA PHE A 43 8.96 -4.38 -0.45
C PHE A 43 9.52 -2.97 -0.72
N PHE A 44 9.00 -1.95 -0.01
CA PHE A 44 9.43 -0.57 -0.13
C PHE A 44 10.91 -0.39 0.21
N ARG A 45 11.38 -1.01 1.29
CA ARG A 45 12.80 -1.02 1.63
C ARG A 45 13.65 -1.62 0.50
N ARG A 46 13.19 -2.72 -0.12
CA ARG A 46 13.89 -3.37 -1.24
C ARG A 46 14.02 -2.47 -2.47
N ILE A 47 13.02 -1.64 -2.74
CA ILE A 47 13.05 -0.67 -3.86
C ILE A 47 13.66 0.69 -3.48
N GLY A 48 14.17 0.80 -2.25
CA GLY A 48 15.00 1.92 -1.79
C GLY A 48 14.24 3.02 -1.06
N VAL A 49 13.12 2.70 -0.39
CA VAL A 49 12.48 3.61 0.57
C VAL A 49 13.18 3.50 1.93
N HIS A 50 13.45 4.65 2.52
CA HIS A 50 14.07 4.86 3.82
C HIS A 50 13.45 6.11 4.47
N ASP A 51 13.90 6.50 5.66
CA ASP A 51 13.28 7.50 6.54
C ASP A 51 13.17 8.92 5.95
N ASP A 52 14.09 9.34 5.08
CA ASP A 52 14.02 10.62 4.35
C ASP A 52 13.29 10.54 2.99
N ALA A 53 12.75 9.37 2.63
CA ALA A 53 12.05 9.21 1.36
C ALA A 53 10.58 9.65 1.42
N VAL A 54 10.06 10.13 0.29
CA VAL A 54 8.63 10.35 0.06
C VAL A 54 8.06 9.25 -0.82
N VAL A 55 6.93 8.68 -0.41
CA VAL A 55 6.10 7.77 -1.20
C VAL A 55 4.87 8.55 -1.66
N ALA A 56 4.78 8.81 -2.96
CA ALA A 56 3.59 9.37 -3.57
C ALA A 56 2.56 8.27 -3.79
N VAL A 57 1.32 8.49 -3.37
CA VAL A 57 0.23 7.52 -3.44
C VAL A 57 -0.96 8.19 -4.10
N ALA A 58 -1.55 7.55 -5.12
CA ALA A 58 -2.78 8.05 -5.72
C ALA A 58 -3.87 8.20 -4.64
N ASP A 59 -4.58 9.33 -4.65
CA ASP A 59 -5.75 9.56 -3.79
C ASP A 59 -6.96 8.76 -4.30
N ASP A 60 -6.92 7.45 -4.03
CA ASP A 60 -7.91 6.48 -4.44
C ASP A 60 -8.33 5.64 -3.23
N PRO A 61 -9.64 5.44 -2.95
CA PRO A 61 -10.10 4.67 -1.80
C PRO A 61 -9.96 3.15 -1.97
N GLU A 62 -8.79 2.69 -2.43
CA GLU A 62 -8.42 1.29 -2.50
C GLU A 62 -7.48 0.89 -1.34
N PRO A 63 -7.50 -0.38 -0.88
CA PRO A 63 -6.66 -0.84 0.22
C PRO A 63 -5.17 -0.61 0.00
N GLU A 64 -4.71 -0.68 -1.25
CA GLU A 64 -3.30 -0.50 -1.61
C GLU A 64 -2.79 0.89 -1.21
N ALA A 65 -3.64 1.92 -1.27
CA ALA A 65 -3.29 3.26 -0.83
C ALA A 65 -3.00 3.31 0.68
N LEU A 66 -3.85 2.67 1.49
CA LEU A 66 -3.64 2.55 2.94
C LEU A 66 -2.42 1.65 3.27
N LEU A 67 -2.25 0.55 2.53
CA LEU A 67 -1.12 -0.36 2.73
C LEU A 67 0.21 0.32 2.37
N ALA A 68 0.24 1.19 1.35
CA ALA A 68 1.39 2.01 1.01
C ALA A 68 1.72 2.98 2.15
N LEU A 69 0.72 3.70 2.68
CA LEU A 69 0.89 4.59 3.84
C LEU A 69 1.53 3.87 5.03
N PHE A 70 0.96 2.74 5.46
CA PHE A 70 1.51 2.01 6.61
C PHE A 70 2.85 1.33 6.31
N GLY A 71 3.07 0.89 5.07
CA GLY A 71 4.36 0.36 4.62
C GLY A 71 5.49 1.41 4.69
N ALA A 72 5.21 2.64 4.28
CA ALA A 72 6.12 3.77 4.39
C ALA A 72 6.35 4.18 5.86
N ALA A 73 5.28 4.26 6.65
CA ALA A 73 5.37 4.61 8.08
C ALA A 73 6.22 3.62 8.89
N LEU A 74 6.22 2.32 8.53
CA LEU A 74 7.10 1.31 9.14
C LEU A 74 8.60 1.55 8.89
N LEU A 75 8.93 2.39 7.90
CA LEU A 75 10.30 2.79 7.55
C LEU A 75 10.62 4.21 8.01
N GLY A 76 9.68 4.91 8.66
CA GLY A 76 9.83 6.33 8.99
C GLY A 76 9.66 7.27 7.79
N ALA A 77 9.30 6.74 6.62
CA ALA A 77 9.16 7.50 5.38
C ALA A 77 7.84 8.27 5.32
N GLY A 78 7.86 9.40 4.63
CA GLY A 78 6.68 10.24 4.42
C GLY A 78 5.79 9.72 3.29
N THR A 79 4.47 9.80 3.47
CA THR A 79 3.49 9.49 2.43
C THR A 79 2.79 10.76 1.97
N ARG A 80 2.76 11.01 0.66
CA ARG A 80 2.02 12.11 0.04
C ARG A 80 0.89 11.54 -0.80
N PHE A 81 -0.36 11.85 -0.46
CA PHE A 81 -1.49 11.52 -1.32
C PHE A 81 -1.58 12.53 -2.45
N VAL A 82 -1.58 12.04 -3.69
CA VAL A 82 -1.60 12.87 -4.89
C VAL A 82 -2.96 12.72 -5.57
N PRO A 83 -3.73 13.81 -5.68
CA PRO A 83 -5.01 13.80 -6.40
C PRO A 83 -4.81 13.34 -7.84
N ARG A 84 -5.76 12.59 -8.41
CA ARG A 84 -5.64 12.10 -9.81
C ARG A 84 -5.48 13.21 -10.86
N SER A 85 -5.88 14.44 -10.55
CA SER A 85 -5.69 15.62 -11.40
C SER A 85 -4.27 16.19 -11.36
N ASP A 86 -3.44 15.75 -10.43
CA ASP A 86 -2.06 16.18 -10.22
C ASP A 86 -1.15 14.97 -10.42
N ALA A 87 -0.22 15.06 -11.36
CA ALA A 87 0.69 13.98 -11.69
C ALA A 87 2.11 14.23 -11.16
N ASP A 88 2.33 15.32 -10.38
CA ASP A 88 3.66 15.65 -9.90
C ASP A 88 4.09 14.76 -8.72
N ALA A 89 5.06 13.90 -9.01
CA ALA A 89 5.77 13.06 -8.05
C ALA A 89 7.29 13.16 -8.19
N ALA A 90 7.81 14.29 -8.68
CA ALA A 90 9.24 14.42 -8.98
C ALA A 90 10.14 14.23 -7.74
N ASP A 91 9.66 14.63 -6.56
CA ASP A 91 10.33 14.48 -5.26
C ASP A 91 10.17 13.08 -4.64
N ALA A 92 9.29 12.24 -5.18
CA ALA A 92 9.00 10.93 -4.62
C ALA A 92 10.05 9.89 -5.00
N ARG A 93 10.38 9.02 -4.06
CA ARG A 93 11.19 7.83 -4.31
C ARG A 93 10.38 6.75 -5.01
N VAL A 94 9.10 6.66 -4.67
CA VAL A 94 8.15 5.66 -5.17
C VAL A 94 6.81 6.32 -5.46
N VAL A 95 6.20 5.97 -6.58
CA VAL A 95 4.78 6.25 -6.87
C VAL A 95 3.98 4.96 -6.80
N VAL A 96 2.87 4.98 -6.08
CA VAL A 96 1.90 3.89 -5.99
C VAL A 96 0.56 4.36 -6.56
N ALA A 97 0.09 3.75 -7.65
CA ALA A 97 -1.12 4.20 -8.35
C ALA A 97 -1.83 3.05 -9.08
N PRO A 98 -3.07 3.25 -9.58
CA PRO A 98 -3.72 2.27 -10.45
C PRO A 98 -2.89 2.01 -11.72
N GLY A 99 -2.90 0.76 -12.21
CA GLY A 99 -2.13 0.38 -13.40
C GLY A 99 -2.43 1.21 -14.64
N GLU A 100 -3.67 1.66 -14.80
CA GLU A 100 -4.10 2.52 -15.91
C GLU A 100 -3.53 3.94 -15.87
N SER A 101 -3.02 4.43 -14.73
CA SER A 101 -2.56 5.81 -14.55
C SER A 101 -1.16 5.95 -13.95
N VAL A 102 -0.52 4.86 -13.53
CA VAL A 102 0.82 4.90 -12.90
C VAL A 102 1.89 5.49 -13.82
N GLY A 103 1.71 5.33 -15.14
CA GLY A 103 2.61 5.88 -16.16
C GLY A 103 2.51 7.40 -16.30
N ASP A 104 1.39 8.00 -15.86
CA ASP A 104 1.12 9.43 -16.04
C ASP A 104 1.88 10.30 -15.03
N TYR A 105 2.32 9.71 -13.90
CA TYR A 105 3.05 10.43 -12.86
C TYR A 105 4.46 10.81 -13.32
N ASP A 106 4.79 12.09 -13.19
CA ASP A 106 6.15 12.59 -13.38
C ASP A 106 7.00 12.17 -12.19
N LEU A 107 8.08 11.44 -12.46
CA LEU A 107 8.92 10.83 -11.44
C LEU A 107 10.37 11.02 -11.85
N SER A 108 11.18 11.51 -10.92
CA SER A 108 12.61 11.73 -11.15
C SER A 108 13.33 10.43 -11.51
N ALA A 109 14.45 10.59 -12.24
CA ALA A 109 15.27 9.47 -12.63
C ALA A 109 15.71 8.63 -11.41
N GLY A 110 15.53 7.32 -11.51
CA GLY A 110 15.82 6.38 -10.42
C GLY A 110 14.66 6.14 -9.45
N GLY A 111 13.59 6.93 -9.51
CA GLY A 111 12.33 6.63 -8.82
C GLY A 111 11.69 5.33 -9.33
N GLN A 112 10.81 4.74 -8.51
CA GLN A 112 10.17 3.45 -8.81
C GLN A 112 8.66 3.61 -8.94
N ARG A 113 8.08 2.95 -9.94
CA ARG A 113 6.63 2.90 -10.15
C ARG A 113 6.08 1.58 -9.67
N VAL A 114 4.97 1.64 -8.93
CA VAL A 114 4.27 0.47 -8.41
C VAL A 114 2.80 0.61 -8.79
N CYS A 115 2.28 -0.35 -9.54
CA CYS A 115 0.87 -0.37 -9.89
C CYS A 115 0.07 -1.37 -9.06
N TYR A 116 -1.21 -1.06 -8.87
CA TYR A 116 -2.21 -2.00 -8.37
C TYR A 116 -3.41 -2.08 -9.31
N GLY A 117 -4.30 -3.05 -9.06
CA GLY A 117 -5.49 -3.31 -9.88
C GLY A 117 -5.23 -4.25 -11.06
N GLY A 118 -4.07 -4.91 -11.10
CA GLY A 118 -3.70 -5.84 -12.15
C GLY A 118 -2.21 -5.79 -12.53
N PRO A 119 -1.76 -6.76 -13.35
CA PRO A 119 -0.38 -6.78 -13.83
C PRO A 119 -0.11 -5.57 -14.74
N PRO A 120 1.07 -4.93 -14.64
CA PRO A 120 1.45 -3.84 -15.53
C PRO A 120 1.79 -4.36 -16.93
N ASP A 121 1.56 -3.51 -17.93
CA ASP A 121 2.00 -3.75 -19.31
C ASP A 121 3.51 -3.49 -19.48
N ASP A 122 4.05 -2.50 -18.74
CA ASP A 122 5.48 -2.20 -18.72
C ASP A 122 6.20 -3.03 -17.64
N PRO A 123 7.17 -3.89 -17.99
CA PRO A 123 7.93 -4.68 -17.02
C PRO A 123 8.81 -3.84 -16.08
N SER A 124 9.04 -2.55 -16.35
CA SER A 124 9.74 -1.64 -15.45
C SER A 124 8.90 -1.22 -14.24
N VAL A 125 7.58 -1.41 -14.31
CA VAL A 125 6.63 -1.13 -13.23
C VAL A 125 6.47 -2.35 -12.35
N HIS A 126 6.56 -2.17 -11.03
CA HIS A 126 6.30 -3.24 -10.07
C HIS A 126 4.81 -3.51 -9.94
N HIS A 127 4.44 -4.77 -9.75
CA HIS A 127 3.05 -5.20 -9.57
C HIS A 127 2.80 -5.38 -8.07
N PHE A 128 2.08 -4.44 -7.44
CA PHE A 128 1.90 -4.38 -5.99
C PHE A 128 1.46 -5.73 -5.41
N GLU A 129 0.38 -6.32 -5.93
CA GLU A 129 -0.22 -7.55 -5.42
C GLU A 129 0.74 -8.73 -5.51
N ARG A 130 1.50 -8.85 -6.60
CA ARG A 130 2.51 -9.92 -6.77
C ARG A 130 3.73 -9.69 -5.89
N ASP A 131 4.29 -8.49 -5.94
CA ASP A 131 5.59 -8.20 -5.35
C ASP A 131 5.48 -8.12 -3.82
N VAL A 132 4.42 -7.53 -3.29
CA VAL A 132 4.09 -7.57 -1.84
C VAL A 132 3.76 -8.99 -1.40
N TRP A 133 3.04 -9.79 -2.20
CA TRP A 133 2.74 -11.18 -1.84
C TRP A 133 4.01 -12.02 -1.65
N SER A 134 4.99 -11.82 -2.51
CA SER A 134 6.30 -12.50 -2.47
C SER A 134 7.15 -12.11 -1.26
N GLU A 135 6.87 -11.00 -0.59
CA GLU A 135 7.64 -10.60 0.59
C GLU A 135 7.34 -11.47 1.82
N ASN A 136 8.37 -11.66 2.64
CA ASN A 136 8.27 -12.31 3.94
C ASN A 136 7.69 -11.31 4.96
N PRO A 137 6.67 -11.67 5.76
CA PRO A 137 6.11 -10.76 6.78
C PRO A 137 6.97 -10.63 8.05
N SER A 138 8.24 -11.07 8.01
CA SER A 138 9.22 -10.82 9.06
C SER A 138 9.87 -9.45 8.82
N PHE A 139 9.66 -8.51 9.73
CA PHE A 139 10.24 -7.17 9.68
C PHE A 139 11.22 -7.02 10.85
N PRO A 140 12.47 -6.58 10.62
CA PRO A 140 13.39 -6.32 11.71
C PRO A 140 12.83 -5.21 12.61
N ARG A 141 13.08 -5.27 13.91
CA ARG A 141 12.72 -4.17 14.80
C ARG A 141 13.62 -2.98 14.47
N THR A 142 13.07 -2.00 13.77
CA THR A 142 13.72 -0.72 13.48
C THR A 142 13.09 0.32 14.41
N ALA A 143 13.92 1.06 15.15
CA ALA A 143 13.43 2.20 15.91
C ALA A 143 13.08 3.31 14.92
N ILE A 144 11.85 3.83 15.01
CA ILE A 144 11.37 4.98 14.24
C ILE A 144 11.24 6.15 15.21
N ASP A 145 11.70 7.32 14.80
CA ASP A 145 11.54 8.55 15.57
C ASP A 145 10.04 8.92 15.65
N PRO A 146 9.45 9.12 16.84
CA PRO A 146 8.08 9.60 16.98
C PRO A 146 7.78 10.90 16.23
N GLU A 147 8.80 11.73 15.99
CA GLU A 147 8.68 12.98 15.24
C GLU A 147 8.82 12.81 13.71
N SER A 148 9.04 11.57 13.23
CA SER A 148 9.07 11.29 11.79
C SER A 148 7.72 11.63 11.12
N VAL A 149 7.78 12.40 10.04
CA VAL A 149 6.59 12.82 9.29
C VAL A 149 6.06 11.65 8.46
N ALA A 150 4.96 11.04 8.90
CA ALA A 150 4.32 9.94 8.17
C ALA A 150 3.41 10.40 7.02
N LEU A 151 2.84 11.61 7.12
CA LEU A 151 1.94 12.20 6.12
C LEU A 151 2.45 13.58 5.71
N VAL A 152 2.75 13.73 4.43
CA VAL A 152 3.21 14.98 3.82
C VAL A 152 1.99 15.65 3.19
N ALA A 153 1.67 16.86 3.68
CA ALA A 153 0.62 17.66 3.08
C ALA A 153 1.05 18.15 1.69
N VAL A 154 0.14 18.09 0.73
CA VAL A 154 0.28 18.89 -0.49
C VAL A 154 0.10 20.34 -0.05
N GLY A 155 1.15 21.15 -0.15
CA GLY A 155 0.99 22.58 0.09
C GLY A 155 0.03 23.14 -0.96
N ASP A 156 -0.99 23.89 -0.54
CA ASP A 156 -1.55 24.90 -1.43
C ASP A 156 -0.37 25.78 -1.81
N GLY A 157 0.05 25.74 -3.09
CA GLY A 157 1.32 26.31 -3.53
C GLY A 157 1.52 27.73 -3.01
N ASP A 158 2.27 27.86 -1.92
CA ASP A 158 2.74 29.15 -1.43
C ASP A 158 4.17 29.30 -1.89
N GLU A 159 4.33 30.32 -2.71
CA GLU A 159 5.53 30.80 -3.36
C GLU A 159 6.71 30.84 -2.38
N ARG A 160 7.52 29.78 -2.36
CA ARG A 160 8.83 29.82 -1.70
C ARG A 160 9.76 30.65 -2.57
N ASP A 161 9.67 31.95 -2.34
CA ASP A 161 10.67 32.93 -2.69
C ASP A 161 12.04 32.41 -2.23
N SER A 162 12.85 32.06 -3.22
CA SER A 162 14.17 31.50 -3.05
C SER A 162 15.14 32.65 -2.79
N VAL A 163 15.12 33.22 -1.59
CA VAL A 163 16.15 34.20 -1.19
C VAL A 163 17.44 33.45 -0.88
N ARG A 164 18.30 33.36 -1.90
CA ARG A 164 19.75 33.17 -1.72
C ARG A 164 20.29 34.34 -0.89
N GLY A 165 21.14 33.99 0.08
CA GLY A 165 21.64 34.90 1.09
C GLY A 165 22.37 36.13 0.55
N ASN A 166 22.21 37.22 1.30
CA ASN A 166 23.30 38.12 1.62
C ASN A 166 23.13 38.54 3.08
N GLY A 167 24.22 38.54 3.82
CA GLY A 167 24.24 38.80 5.25
C GLY A 167 23.74 40.21 5.57
N ASP A 168 22.87 40.29 6.57
CA ASP A 168 22.92 41.24 7.68
C ASP A 168 21.78 40.90 8.65
N ALA A 169 22.10 40.63 9.91
CA ALA A 169 21.12 40.69 11.00
C ALA A 169 20.72 42.18 11.17
N PRO A 170 19.48 42.55 11.58
CA PRO A 170 18.95 42.10 12.87
C PRO A 170 17.40 42.12 13.07
N VAL A 171 17.03 41.76 14.31
CA VAL A 171 15.81 42.06 15.08
C VAL A 171 14.53 41.25 14.81
N SER A 172 14.18 40.51 15.85
CA SER A 172 12.91 39.86 16.15
C SER A 172 11.70 40.77 15.96
N ARG A 173 10.74 40.33 15.15
CA ARG A 173 9.34 40.74 15.24
C ARG A 173 8.44 39.52 15.04
N THR A 174 7.79 39.10 16.12
CA THR A 174 6.72 38.11 16.12
C THR A 174 5.48 38.73 15.48
N PRO A 175 4.90 38.17 14.41
CA PRO A 175 3.55 38.55 14.00
C PRO A 175 2.55 37.80 14.88
N THR A 176 1.90 38.52 15.80
CA THR A 176 0.72 38.02 16.51
C THR A 176 -0.45 38.01 15.53
N CYS A 177 -0.77 36.84 14.96
CA CYS A 177 -1.98 36.69 14.14
C CYS A 177 -3.19 36.49 15.07
N SER A 178 -3.90 37.58 15.35
CA SER A 178 -5.18 37.56 16.08
C SER A 178 -6.32 37.31 15.10
N LEU A 179 -6.78 36.06 15.00
CA LEU A 179 -8.04 35.74 14.31
C LEU A 179 -9.19 35.72 15.32
N ARG A 180 -10.08 36.71 15.20
CA ARG A 180 -11.44 36.70 15.76
C ARG A 180 -12.24 35.58 15.11
N PRO A 181 -13.05 34.80 15.85
CA PRO A 181 -14.05 33.95 15.24
C PRO A 181 -15.23 34.80 14.75
N ALA A 182 -15.53 34.71 13.45
CA ALA A 182 -16.80 35.16 12.89
C ALA A 182 -17.93 34.27 13.44
N GLY A 183 -18.97 34.92 13.99
CA GLY A 183 -20.09 34.26 14.63
C GLY A 183 -20.92 33.42 13.66
N TRP A 184 -21.27 32.21 14.10
CA TRP A 184 -22.26 31.37 13.45
C TRP A 184 -23.66 31.75 13.97
N PRO A 185 -24.70 31.79 13.13
CA PRO A 185 -26.05 32.08 13.59
C PRO A 185 -26.58 30.91 14.44
N THR A 186 -26.95 31.21 15.69
CA THR A 186 -27.70 30.34 16.58
C THR A 186 -29.16 30.23 16.11
N THR A 187 -29.56 29.04 15.68
CA THR A 187 -30.94 28.57 15.77
C THR A 187 -30.97 27.36 16.68
N GLY A 188 -31.63 27.53 17.82
CA GLY A 188 -31.72 26.52 18.87
C GLY A 188 -32.65 25.38 18.50
N VAL A 189 -32.21 24.16 18.81
CA VAL A 189 -33.08 23.04 19.16
C VAL A 189 -32.36 22.20 20.24
N SER A 190 -32.93 22.25 21.44
CA SER A 190 -33.07 21.19 22.45
C SER A 190 -32.00 20.11 22.56
N ASN A 191 -31.25 20.17 23.66
CA ASN A 191 -30.44 19.08 24.23
C ASN A 191 -31.34 17.88 24.62
N PRO A 192 -30.86 16.63 24.44
CA PRO A 192 -30.80 15.79 25.63
C PRO A 192 -29.46 15.06 25.79
N THR A 193 -28.89 15.24 26.97
CA THR A 193 -27.89 14.42 27.65
C THR A 193 -28.04 12.93 27.34
N THR A 194 -27.09 12.34 26.62
CA THR A 194 -26.92 10.87 26.60
C THR A 194 -25.52 10.52 27.07
N ARG A 195 -25.52 9.95 28.27
CA ARG A 195 -24.38 9.42 29.02
C ARG A 195 -24.07 8.03 28.46
N TRP A 196 -22.91 7.83 27.85
CA TRP A 196 -22.47 6.49 27.42
C TRP A 196 -22.22 5.61 28.66
N ARG A 197 -23.16 4.69 28.95
CA ARG A 197 -22.95 3.58 29.89
C ARG A 197 -22.61 2.33 29.10
N PHE A 198 -21.43 1.76 29.36
CA PHE A 198 -21.12 0.38 29.03
C PHE A 198 -21.98 -0.54 29.91
N GLY A 199 -22.79 -1.37 29.26
CA GLY A 199 -23.52 -2.49 29.88
C GLY A 199 -23.18 -3.80 29.15
N PRO A 200 -23.15 -4.95 29.83
CA PRO A 200 -22.70 -6.22 29.26
C PRO A 200 -23.72 -6.72 28.23
N ARG A 201 -23.25 -7.14 27.06
CA ARG A 201 -24.12 -7.68 25.99
C ARG A 201 -24.51 -9.12 26.30
N SER A 202 -25.81 -9.33 26.47
CA SER A 202 -26.48 -10.62 26.48
C SER A 202 -26.27 -11.38 25.17
N ARG A 203 -26.03 -12.70 25.27
CA ARG A 203 -25.94 -13.63 24.14
C ARG A 203 -27.22 -13.62 23.29
N PRO A 204 -27.14 -13.74 21.95
CA PRO A 204 -28.32 -14.01 21.13
C PRO A 204 -28.78 -15.47 21.29
N PRO A 205 -30.09 -15.76 21.19
CA PRO A 205 -30.61 -17.14 21.22
C PRO A 205 -30.35 -17.87 19.89
N ALA A 206 -30.15 -19.20 20.00
CA ALA A 206 -29.93 -20.09 18.86
C ALA A 206 -31.17 -20.22 17.95
N PRO A 207 -31.01 -20.42 16.63
CA PRO A 207 -32.13 -20.59 15.72
C PRO A 207 -32.79 -21.98 15.87
N SER A 208 -34.12 -21.98 16.03
CA SER A 208 -34.96 -23.17 16.06
C SER A 208 -35.10 -23.80 14.67
N LEU A 209 -34.75 -25.08 14.56
CA LEU A 209 -35.04 -25.93 13.41
C LEU A 209 -36.57 -26.12 13.28
N ARG A 210 -37.16 -25.56 12.21
CA ARG A 210 -38.47 -25.98 11.71
C ARG A 210 -38.29 -26.59 10.33
N ALA A 211 -38.50 -27.90 10.26
CA ALA A 211 -38.65 -28.65 9.03
C ALA A 211 -39.91 -28.19 8.30
N SER A 212 -39.76 -27.76 7.04
CA SER A 212 -40.86 -27.68 6.09
C SER A 212 -40.50 -28.49 4.85
N SER A 213 -41.13 -29.66 4.78
CA SER A 213 -41.15 -30.56 3.64
C SER A 213 -42.03 -29.97 2.53
N ARG A 214 -41.45 -29.72 1.34
CA ARG A 214 -42.21 -29.68 0.07
C ARG A 214 -41.41 -30.31 -1.07
N PRO A 215 -42.09 -30.99 -2.02
CA PRO A 215 -41.49 -32.00 -2.88
C PRO A 215 -40.79 -31.43 -4.12
N CYS A 216 -39.73 -32.15 -4.51
CA CYS A 216 -38.90 -31.90 -5.68
C CYS A 216 -39.60 -32.39 -6.96
N SER A 217 -40.06 -31.47 -7.80
CA SER A 217 -40.51 -31.80 -9.16
C SER A 217 -39.34 -31.71 -10.15
N ARG A 218 -39.06 -32.86 -10.75
CA ARG A 218 -38.15 -33.09 -11.88
C ARG A 218 -38.44 -32.14 -13.04
N ALA A 219 -37.42 -31.44 -13.51
CA ALA A 219 -37.30 -31.05 -14.91
C ALA A 219 -35.87 -31.37 -15.39
N ARG A 220 -35.75 -32.47 -16.13
CA ARG A 220 -34.52 -32.91 -16.80
C ARG A 220 -34.19 -31.90 -17.90
N ARG A 221 -32.98 -31.32 -17.88
CA ARG A 221 -32.33 -30.79 -19.08
C ARG A 221 -31.09 -31.61 -19.37
N SER A 222 -31.02 -32.00 -20.63
CA SER A 222 -30.07 -32.89 -21.29
C SER A 222 -28.62 -32.40 -21.19
N CYS A 223 -27.76 -33.25 -20.66
CA CYS A 223 -26.31 -33.19 -20.89
C CYS A 223 -26.00 -33.90 -22.21
N SER A 224 -25.30 -33.21 -23.12
CA SER A 224 -24.60 -33.84 -24.23
C SER A 224 -23.17 -34.19 -23.77
N PRO A 225 -22.66 -35.40 -24.05
CA PRO A 225 -21.29 -35.77 -23.71
C PRO A 225 -20.34 -35.51 -24.88
N THR A 226 -19.28 -34.74 -24.65
CA THR A 226 -18.08 -34.77 -25.52
C THR A 226 -17.00 -35.53 -24.78
N THR A 227 -16.62 -36.68 -25.33
CA THR A 227 -15.61 -37.57 -24.75
C THR A 227 -14.39 -37.62 -25.66
N ARG A 228 -13.21 -37.77 -25.03
CA ARG A 228 -11.90 -38.28 -25.55
C ARG A 228 -10.96 -37.30 -26.27
N ARG A 229 -10.09 -36.60 -25.52
CA ARG A 229 -8.73 -36.96 -25.02
C ARG A 229 -7.94 -38.09 -25.79
N PRO A 230 -6.60 -38.22 -25.63
CA PRO A 230 -5.46 -37.48 -26.25
C PRO A 230 -4.35 -38.45 -26.80
N ALA A 231 -3.27 -37.92 -27.42
CA ALA A 231 -1.92 -38.53 -27.58
C ALA A 231 -1.07 -37.59 -28.49
N THR A 232 0.25 -37.37 -28.42
CA THR A 232 1.39 -37.92 -27.67
C THR A 232 2.66 -37.09 -28.01
N SER A 233 3.59 -36.98 -27.05
CA SER A 233 5.08 -36.89 -27.19
C SER A 233 5.68 -35.74 -28.03
N GLN A 234 6.75 -35.05 -27.63
CA GLN A 234 8.03 -35.63 -27.19
C GLN A 234 8.77 -34.70 -26.20
N SER A 235 9.44 -35.34 -25.24
CA SER A 235 10.53 -34.80 -24.43
C SER A 235 11.72 -35.74 -24.60
N ARG A 236 12.94 -35.18 -24.74
CA ARG A 236 14.33 -35.75 -24.66
C ARG A 236 15.18 -35.16 -25.78
N ARG A 237 16.50 -34.94 -25.68
CA ARG A 237 17.51 -34.90 -24.61
C ARG A 237 18.77 -34.35 -25.30
N THR A 238 19.49 -33.47 -24.60
CA THR A 238 20.95 -33.33 -24.56
C THR A 238 21.82 -34.08 -25.59
N THR A 239 22.65 -33.34 -26.33
CA THR A 239 24.04 -33.72 -26.60
C THR A 239 24.95 -32.49 -26.59
N ARG A 240 26.01 -32.59 -25.80
CA ARG A 240 27.10 -31.63 -25.60
C ARG A 240 28.32 -32.22 -26.30
N PRO A 241 28.98 -31.54 -27.26
CA PRO A 241 30.28 -32.00 -27.72
C PRO A 241 31.39 -31.44 -26.84
N LYS A 242 32.19 -32.35 -26.26
CA LYS A 242 33.56 -32.09 -25.79
C LYS A 242 34.49 -32.18 -27.00
N GLN A 243 35.32 -31.17 -27.22
CA GLN A 243 36.62 -31.18 -27.92
C GLN A 243 37.14 -29.73 -27.85
N ASN A 244 38.40 -29.39 -27.66
CA ASN A 244 39.62 -30.17 -27.54
C ASN A 244 40.65 -29.30 -26.79
N ARG A 245 41.51 -29.93 -25.98
CA ARG A 245 42.71 -29.29 -25.42
C ARG A 245 43.68 -29.01 -26.56
N GLN A 246 44.22 -27.81 -26.66
CA GLN A 246 45.54 -27.59 -27.22
C GLN A 246 46.36 -26.72 -26.28
N SER A 247 47.46 -27.34 -25.84
CA SER A 247 48.56 -26.75 -25.09
C SER A 247 49.23 -25.65 -25.90
N SER A 248 49.66 -24.58 -25.23
CA SER A 248 50.82 -23.79 -25.62
C SER A 248 51.38 -23.12 -24.38
N ALA A 249 52.55 -23.58 -23.95
CA ALA A 249 53.41 -22.90 -23.00
C ALA A 249 54.35 -21.95 -23.77
N PRO A 250 54.71 -20.78 -23.23
CA PRO A 250 55.92 -20.07 -23.65
C PRO A 250 57.10 -20.34 -22.69
N PRO A 251 58.35 -20.28 -23.18
CA PRO A 251 59.55 -20.55 -22.39
C PRO A 251 60.00 -19.34 -21.56
N THR A 252 60.81 -19.68 -20.57
CA THR A 252 61.45 -18.80 -19.57
C THR A 252 62.66 -18.06 -20.15
N PHE A 253 62.94 -16.91 -19.53
CA PHE A 253 64.07 -16.00 -19.69
C PHE A 253 65.45 -16.63 -19.96
N GLY A 254 66.23 -15.95 -20.80
CA GLY A 254 67.66 -16.13 -21.07
C GLY A 254 68.09 -15.24 -22.22
#